data_AF-A0A961BH34-F1
#
_entry.id   AF-A0A961BH34-F1
#
_cell.length_a   1.000
_cell.length_b   1.000
_cell.length_c   1.000
_cell.angle_alpha   90.00
_cell.angle_beta   90.00
_cell.angle_gamma   90.00
#
_symmetry.space_group_name_H-M   'P 1'
#
loop_
_entity.id
_entity.type
_entity.pdbx_description
1 polymer ?
#
loop_
_entity_poly.entity_id
_entity_poly.type
_entity_poly.pdbx_seq_one_letter_code
_entity_poly.pdbx_strand_id
1 'polypeptide(L)'
;MPTSPAIPDDDPALPAELEILASLLRRRLQVIADNTSRAAAPEAHLQRLQQVGTDIFAAHEQLRGRISGRLEHFLKGCSYDKALALIEAGVDACRR
;
A
#
# COMPACT_ATOMS: atom_id res chain seq x y z
N MET A 1 -8.01 1.45 -26.45
CA MET A 1 -6.68 1.23 -25.84
C MET A 1 -5.63 1.72 -26.83
N PRO A 2 -4.45 2.25 -26.46
CA PRO A 2 -3.78 2.20 -25.16
C PRO A 2 -3.36 3.59 -24.61
N THR A 3 -3.27 3.74 -23.29
CA THR A 3 -2.39 4.75 -22.68
C THR A 3 -1.48 4.00 -21.73
N SER A 4 -0.46 3.35 -22.32
CA SER A 4 0.78 3.11 -21.61
C SER A 4 1.46 4.47 -21.43
N PRO A 5 1.69 4.96 -20.20
CA PRO A 5 2.78 5.89 -20.00
C PRO A 5 4.08 5.10 -20.12
N ALA A 6 4.97 5.61 -20.96
CA ALA A 6 6.35 5.15 -21.07
C ALA A 6 7.00 5.12 -19.69
N ILE A 7 7.55 3.96 -19.32
CA ILE A 7 8.57 3.88 -18.26
C ILE A 7 9.92 3.95 -18.99
N PRO A 8 10.74 4.99 -18.76
CA PRO A 8 12.10 5.05 -19.27
C PRO A 8 12.99 4.02 -18.57
N ASP A 9 13.90 3.47 -19.38
CA ASP A 9 14.96 2.51 -19.10
C ASP A 9 15.99 3.07 -18.08
N ASP A 10 15.80 2.83 -16.77
CA ASP A 10 16.81 3.07 -15.70
C ASP A 10 16.43 2.33 -14.39
N ASP A 11 16.42 0.98 -14.38
CA ASP A 11 16.05 0.10 -13.24
C ASP A 11 15.41 0.75 -11.97
N PRO A 12 14.15 1.28 -12.01
CA PRO A 12 13.49 1.94 -10.87
C PRO A 12 12.10 1.33 -10.60
N ALA A 13 11.92 0.02 -10.79
CA ALA A 13 10.61 -0.62 -10.62
C ALA A 13 10.16 -0.64 -9.14
N LEU A 14 11.10 -0.72 -8.21
CA LEU A 14 10.84 -0.78 -6.77
C LEU A 14 10.17 0.47 -6.19
N PRO A 15 10.66 1.71 -6.43
CA PRO A 15 10.03 2.91 -5.88
C PRO A 15 8.58 3.09 -6.34
N ALA A 16 8.25 2.75 -7.59
CA ALA A 16 6.88 2.87 -8.11
C ALA A 16 5.92 1.89 -7.41
N GLU A 17 6.31 0.63 -7.20
CA GLU A 17 5.48 -0.35 -6.48
C GLU A 17 5.28 0.05 -5.00
N LEU A 18 6.29 0.64 -4.38
CA LEU A 18 6.20 1.17 -3.01
C LEU A 18 5.27 2.37 -2.92
N GLU A 19 5.30 3.29 -3.89
CA GLU A 19 4.35 4.40 -3.96
C GLU A 19 2.91 3.93 -4.15
N ILE A 20 2.69 2.89 -4.96
CA ILE A 20 1.38 2.24 -5.11
C ILE A 20 0.93 1.68 -3.76
N LEU A 21 1.79 0.94 -3.06
CA LEU A 21 1.50 0.40 -1.74
C LEU A 21 1.19 1.51 -0.73
N ALA A 22 1.99 2.58 -0.69
CA ALA A 22 1.76 3.74 0.16
C ALA A 22 0.39 4.39 -0.10
N SER A 23 0.02 4.55 -1.36
CA SER A 23 -1.28 5.08 -1.76
C SER A 23 -2.44 4.21 -1.27
N LEU A 24 -2.31 2.88 -1.38
CA LEU A 24 -3.31 1.93 -0.86
C LEU A 24 -3.43 1.98 0.66
N LEU A 25 -2.30 2.04 1.38
CA LEU A 25 -2.26 2.17 2.83
C LEU A 25 -2.96 3.45 3.29
N ARG A 26 -2.67 4.58 2.64
CA ARG A 26 -3.33 5.86 2.91
C ARG A 26 -4.82 5.80 2.64
N ARG A 27 -5.24 5.15 1.54
CA ARG A 27 -6.66 4.94 1.22
C ARG A 27 -7.36 4.12 2.30
N ARG A 28 -6.74 3.05 2.78
CA ARG A 28 -7.24 2.22 3.89
C ARG A 28 -7.46 3.08 5.14
N LEU A 29 -6.45 3.87 5.54
CA LEU A 29 -6.51 4.73 6.71
C LEU A 29 -7.60 5.81 6.58
N GLN A 30 -7.76 6.41 5.40
CA GLN A 30 -8.84 7.36 5.15
C GLN A 30 -10.22 6.72 5.26
N VAL A 31 -10.41 5.51 4.72
CA VAL A 31 -11.67 4.79 4.85
C VAL A 31 -11.95 4.50 6.32
N ILE A 32 -10.97 4.02 7.10
CA ILE A 32 -11.15 3.77 8.55
C ILE A 32 -11.41 5.07 9.33
N ALA A 33 -10.75 6.17 8.96
CA ALA A 33 -10.94 7.49 9.57
C ALA A 33 -12.33 8.06 9.28
N ASP A 34 -12.91 7.73 8.12
CA ASP A 34 -14.26 8.08 7.70
C ASP A 34 -15.32 7.28 8.50
N ASN A 35 -15.42 7.63 9.78
CA ASN A 35 -16.40 7.05 10.70
C ASN A 35 -17.83 7.48 10.37
N THR A 36 -18.00 8.58 9.62
CA THR A 36 -19.30 9.14 9.23
C THR A 36 -20.01 8.24 8.21
N SER A 37 -19.30 7.67 7.23
CA SER A 37 -19.92 6.69 6.30
C SER A 37 -20.21 5.34 6.94
N ARG A 38 -19.53 4.98 8.04
CA ARG A 38 -19.80 3.72 8.76
C ARG A 38 -21.23 3.68 9.31
N ALA A 39 -21.75 4.82 9.75
CA ALA A 39 -23.11 4.92 10.27
C ALA A 39 -24.18 4.96 9.15
N ALA A 40 -23.86 5.56 8.00
CA ALA A 40 -24.80 5.74 6.90
C ALA A 40 -24.84 4.55 5.91
N ALA A 41 -23.69 3.89 5.67
CA ALA A 41 -23.56 2.80 4.70
C ALA A 41 -22.49 1.77 5.15
N PRO A 42 -22.78 0.97 6.19
CA PRO A 42 -21.81 0.04 6.77
C PRO A 42 -21.33 -1.03 5.78
N GLU A 43 -22.21 -1.57 4.94
CA GLU A 43 -21.86 -2.60 3.95
C GLU A 43 -20.91 -2.07 2.87
N ALA A 44 -21.20 -0.90 2.30
CA ALA A 44 -20.34 -0.28 1.31
C ALA A 44 -18.97 0.11 1.90
N HIS A 45 -18.94 0.55 3.16
CA HIS A 45 -17.70 0.84 3.87
C HIS A 45 -16.85 -0.43 4.08
N LEU A 46 -17.47 -1.54 4.50
CA LEU A 46 -16.79 -2.83 4.65
C LEU A 46 -16.28 -3.36 3.31
N GLN A 47 -17.04 -3.24 2.22
CA GLN A 47 -16.57 -3.66 0.90
C GLN A 47 -15.36 -2.85 0.44
N ARG A 48 -15.34 -1.52 0.65
CA ARG A 48 -14.15 -0.71 0.35
C ARG A 48 -12.94 -1.12 1.18
N LEU A 49 -13.15 -1.38 2.47
CA LEU A 49 -12.07 -1.88 3.32
C LEU A 49 -11.54 -3.21 2.79
N GLN A 50 -12.43 -4.16 2.49
CA GLN A 50 -12.06 -5.48 1.98
C GLN A 50 -11.29 -5.36 0.67
N GLN A 51 -11.80 -4.59 -0.29
CA GLN A 51 -11.15 -4.34 -1.58
C GLN A 51 -9.73 -3.80 -1.39
N VAL A 52 -9.58 -2.70 -0.66
CA VAL A 52 -8.26 -2.12 -0.38
C VAL A 52 -7.34 -3.09 0.35
N GLY A 53 -7.87 -3.94 1.23
CA GLY A 53 -7.09 -4.99 1.89
C GLY A 53 -6.53 -6.02 0.92
N THR A 54 -7.36 -6.47 -0.04
CA THR A 54 -6.95 -7.40 -1.10
C THR A 54 -5.89 -6.76 -1.99
N ASP A 55 -6.07 -5.51 -2.39
CA ASP A 55 -5.09 -4.77 -3.20
C ASP A 55 -3.74 -4.62 -2.46
N ILE A 56 -3.77 -4.29 -1.15
CA ILE A 56 -2.55 -4.24 -0.32
C ILE A 56 -1.86 -5.60 -0.26
N PHE A 57 -2.63 -6.69 -0.08
CA PHE A 57 -2.06 -8.03 -0.02
C PHE A 57 -1.43 -8.46 -1.36
N ALA A 58 -2.08 -8.15 -2.49
CA ALA A 58 -1.55 -8.43 -3.81
C ALA A 58 -0.26 -7.64 -4.11
N ALA A 59 -0.22 -6.36 -3.72
CA ALA A 59 1.00 -5.55 -3.81
C ALA A 59 2.10 -6.08 -2.87
N HIS A 60 1.74 -6.47 -1.65
CA HIS A 60 2.68 -7.05 -0.69
C HIS A 60 3.32 -8.34 -1.21
N GLU A 61 2.54 -9.26 -1.78
CA GLU A 61 3.08 -10.53 -2.32
C GLU A 61 4.02 -10.29 -3.51
N GLN A 62 3.77 -9.28 -4.35
CA GLN A 62 4.67 -8.90 -5.44
C GLN A 62 5.99 -8.29 -4.93
N LEU A 63 5.90 -7.50 -3.86
CA LEU A 63 7.02 -6.88 -3.19
C LEU A 63 7.78 -7.83 -2.24
N ARG A 64 7.20 -9.00 -1.94
CA ARG A 64 7.75 -9.97 -0.99
C ARG A 64 9.14 -10.42 -1.43
N GLY A 65 10.12 -10.30 -0.54
CA GLY A 65 11.52 -10.59 -0.85
C GLY A 65 12.28 -9.45 -1.57
N ARG A 66 11.60 -8.38 -1.99
CA ARG A 66 12.22 -7.15 -2.52
C ARG A 66 12.26 -6.02 -1.49
N ILE A 67 11.33 -6.03 -0.53
CA ILE A 67 11.24 -5.05 0.56
C ILE A 67 12.07 -5.46 1.79
N SER A 68 12.43 -4.48 2.62
CA SER A 68 13.04 -4.74 3.92
C SER A 68 12.13 -5.57 4.84
N GLY A 69 12.72 -6.50 5.61
CA GLY A 69 11.99 -7.33 6.58
C GLY A 69 11.21 -6.52 7.63
N ARG A 70 11.61 -5.26 7.88
CA ARG A 70 10.86 -4.33 8.74
C ARG A 70 9.52 -3.91 8.12
N LEU A 71 9.49 -3.61 6.82
CA LEU A 71 8.24 -3.28 6.12
C LEU A 71 7.33 -4.50 6.08
N GLU A 72 7.88 -5.68 5.78
CA GLU A 72 7.14 -6.94 5.81
C GLU A 72 6.52 -7.21 7.18
N HIS A 73 7.27 -6.98 8.28
CA HIS A 73 6.76 -7.15 9.63
C HIS A 73 5.55 -6.24 9.91
N PHE A 74 5.59 -4.97 9.49
CA PHE A 74 4.46 -4.06 9.66
C PHE A 74 3.23 -4.49 8.85
N LEU A 75 3.43 -4.97 7.61
CA LEU A 75 2.34 -5.46 6.77
C LEU A 75 1.69 -6.72 7.36
N LYS A 76 2.49 -7.68 7.86
CA LYS A 76 2.00 -8.86 8.59
C LYS A 76 1.24 -8.48 9.87
N GLY A 77 1.71 -7.47 10.58
CA GLY A 77 1.07 -6.94 11.78
C GLY A 77 -0.13 -6.03 11.53
N CYS A 78 -0.60 -5.89 10.28
CA CYS A 78 -1.66 -4.95 9.88
C CYS A 78 -1.39 -3.50 10.34
N SER A 79 -0.13 -3.13 10.55
CA SER A 79 0.31 -1.83 11.05
C SER A 79 0.50 -0.87 9.88
N TYR A 80 -0.58 -0.57 9.17
CA TYR A 80 -0.57 0.18 7.91
C TYR A 80 -0.02 1.61 8.04
N ASP A 81 -0.28 2.26 9.17
CA ASP A 81 0.27 3.59 9.51
C ASP A 81 1.80 3.58 9.59
N LYS A 82 2.38 2.63 10.32
CA LYS A 82 3.84 2.47 10.44
C LYS A 82 4.47 2.04 9.12
N ALA A 83 3.80 1.19 8.36
CA ALA A 83 4.25 0.77 7.04
C ALA A 83 4.34 1.98 6.10
N LEU A 84 3.31 2.83 6.07
CA LEU A 84 3.29 4.05 5.28
C LEU A 84 4.44 4.99 5.68
N ALA A 85 4.58 5.27 6.97
CA ALA A 85 5.64 6.14 7.49
C ALA A 85 7.04 5.62 7.15
N LEU A 86 7.24 4.30 7.09
CA LEU A 86 8.52 3.70 6.72
C LEU A 86 8.86 3.93 5.24
N ILE A 87 7.85 3.78 4.37
CA ILE A 87 7.96 4.03 2.91
C ILE A 87 8.21 5.52 2.66
N GLU A 88 7.44 6.40 3.29
CA GLU A 88 7.61 7.86 3.17
C GLU A 88 8.97 8.34 3.70
N ALA A 89 9.53 7.66 4.70
CA ALA A 89 10.87 7.94 5.20
C ALA A 89 11.99 7.42 4.28
N GLY A 90 11.67 6.64 3.23
CA GLY A 90 12.64 6.03 2.33
C GLY A 90 13.53 4.97 2.99
N VAL A 91 13.09 4.42 4.13
CA VAL A 91 13.87 3.47 4.95
C VAL A 91 13.68 2.03 4.48
N ASP A 92 12.74 1.78 3.56
CA ASP A 92 12.41 0.44 3.09
C ASP A 92 13.37 -0.08 2.00
N ALA A 93 14.09 0.83 1.31
CA ALA A 93 15.10 0.48 0.33
C ALA A 93 16.16 -0.41 1.01
N CYS A 94 16.27 -1.65 0.53
CA CYS A 94 17.29 -2.59 0.98
C CYS A 94 18.66 -1.94 0.74
N ARG A 95 19.22 -1.31 1.78
CA ARG A 95 20.53 -0.67 1.73
C ARG A 95 21.55 -1.78 1.52
N ARG A 96 21.95 -1.93 0.26
CA ARG A 96 23.03 -2.81 -0.21
C ARG A 96 24.30 -2.60 0.59
#